data_AF-A0A672SSV2-F1
#
_entry.id   AF-A0A672SSV2-F1
#
_cell.length_a   1.000
_cell.length_b   1.000
_cell.length_c   1.000
_cell.angle_alpha   90.00
_cell.angle_beta   90.00
_cell.angle_gamma   90.00
#
_symmetry.space_group_name_H-M   'P 1'
#
loop_
_entity.id
_entity.type
_entity.pdbx_description
1 polymer ?
#
loop_
_entity_poly.entity_id
_entity_poly.type
_entity_poly.pdbx_seq_one_letter_code
_entity_poly.pdbx_strand_id
1 'polypeptide(L)'
;MEEERDKRLCKWVIRRDIREARHYLKDGERQMIQPEEIMRNVRAIYTHKSYDYNTDNNDIALLWLSSPVSVNLHIKQVPLAAQGSVFPTGTSCKIIGWGKIGPKQNLPFPGILQEANVFVVDNVQCHEKLKNLRTYTRITDNMLCAGVPAGVHQDGDSGGPLLTTDGCSQWVQSGITSSGYGCAQPNTPAVYTRVSQYQTWITDLIRIHPNQNLPQFVTLSFPCSSGSRSKIISHTDTAIHIYTSLTTY
;
A
#
# COMPACT_ATOMS: atom_id res chain seq x y z
N MET A 1 27.05 -5.34 34.21
CA MET A 1 26.01 -4.32 34.40
C MET A 1 26.00 -3.45 33.16
N GLU A 2 24.80 -3.02 32.78
CA GLU A 2 24.44 -2.12 31.67
C GLU A 2 24.52 -2.63 30.22
N GLU A 3 23.41 -3.26 29.85
CA GLU A 3 22.72 -3.37 28.57
C GLU A 3 22.74 -2.06 27.72
N GLU A 4 23.43 -2.06 26.57
CA GLU A 4 23.26 -1.01 25.55
C GLU A 4 22.28 -1.46 24.46
N ARG A 5 21.10 -0.85 24.50
CA ARG A 5 19.90 -1.16 23.73
C ARG A 5 20.01 -0.55 22.33
N ASP A 6 20.65 -1.26 21.40
CA ASP A 6 20.82 -0.86 20.00
C ASP A 6 19.48 -0.96 19.22
N LYS A 7 18.68 0.12 19.30
CA LYS A 7 17.46 0.33 18.52
C LYS A 7 17.82 0.63 17.05
N ARG A 8 18.10 -0.42 16.28
CA ARG A 8 18.31 -0.33 14.83
C ARG A 8 17.00 -0.08 14.10
N LEU A 9 16.71 1.20 13.89
CA LEU A 9 15.62 1.70 13.04
C LEU A 9 15.79 1.18 11.60
N CYS A 10 14.72 0.59 11.06
CA CYS A 10 14.63 0.20 9.67
C CYS A 10 14.67 1.45 8.78
N LYS A 11 15.83 1.68 8.16
CA LYS A 11 16.05 2.70 7.14
C LYS A 11 15.59 2.14 5.80
N TRP A 12 14.55 2.72 5.20
CA TRP A 12 14.05 2.36 3.88
C TRP A 12 14.15 3.53 2.91
N VAL A 13 14.42 3.16 1.66
CA VAL A 13 14.81 4.02 0.55
C VAL A 13 13.61 4.17 -0.39
N ILE A 14 12.82 5.24 -0.20
CA ILE A 14 12.56 6.10 -1.36
C ILE A 14 13.95 6.66 -1.69
N ARG A 15 14.46 6.52 -2.92
CA ARG A 15 15.79 7.11 -3.25
C ARG A 15 15.78 8.54 -2.73
N ARG A 16 16.75 8.86 -1.86
CA ARG A 16 16.90 10.12 -1.11
C ARG A 16 16.32 11.29 -1.89
N ASP A 17 15.41 12.00 -1.23
CA ASP A 17 14.59 13.14 -1.65
C ASP A 17 13.14 12.78 -2.02
N ILE A 18 12.22 13.27 -1.19
CA ILE A 18 10.76 13.34 -1.41
C ILE A 18 10.40 14.37 -2.51
N ARG A 19 11.21 14.39 -3.56
CA ARG A 19 10.98 15.11 -4.79
C ARG A 19 10.56 14.17 -5.93
N GLU A 20 10.61 12.85 -5.76
CA GLU A 20 10.55 11.89 -6.88
C GLU A 20 9.66 10.66 -6.59
N ALA A 21 8.82 10.25 -7.55
CA ALA A 21 8.10 8.96 -7.54
C ALA A 21 8.57 8.08 -8.73
N ARG A 22 8.75 6.76 -8.52
CA ARG A 22 9.20 5.78 -9.52
C ARG A 22 8.25 4.58 -9.59
N HIS A 23 7.95 4.07 -10.79
CA HIS A 23 7.20 2.83 -11.03
C HIS A 23 8.04 1.88 -11.90
N TYR A 24 8.07 0.58 -11.59
CA TYR A 24 8.61 -0.44 -12.50
C TYR A 24 7.65 -1.63 -12.62
N LEU A 25 7.53 -2.19 -13.82
CA LEU A 25 6.85 -3.47 -14.11
C LEU A 25 7.61 -4.17 -15.23
N LYS A 26 7.77 -5.51 -15.16
CA LYS A 26 8.32 -6.30 -16.27
C LYS A 26 7.35 -7.41 -16.67
N ASP A 27 7.13 -7.52 -17.97
CA ASP A 27 6.47 -8.66 -18.64
C ASP A 27 7.51 -9.72 -19.05
N GLY A 28 7.10 -10.98 -19.06
CA GLY A 28 7.94 -12.16 -19.18
C GLY A 28 8.82 -12.19 -20.43
N GLU A 29 10.03 -12.76 -20.25
CA GLU A 29 10.93 -13.31 -21.28
C GLU A 29 10.82 -12.77 -22.71
N ARG A 30 11.23 -11.51 -22.91
CA ARG A 30 11.88 -10.99 -24.12
C ARG A 30 12.75 -9.80 -23.69
N GLN A 31 13.74 -9.44 -24.51
CA GLN A 31 14.79 -8.44 -24.28
C GLN A 31 14.41 -7.32 -23.29
N MET A 32 15.36 -6.93 -22.43
CA MET A 32 15.26 -5.78 -21.53
C MET A 32 15.03 -4.48 -22.31
N ILE A 33 13.82 -4.26 -22.79
CA ILE A 33 13.28 -2.93 -23.00
C ILE A 33 13.10 -2.42 -21.57
N GLN A 34 13.95 -1.49 -21.13
CA GLN A 34 13.67 -0.78 -19.88
C GLN A 34 12.25 -0.20 -20.05
N PRO A 35 11.28 -0.58 -19.20
CA PRO A 35 9.99 0.08 -19.22
C PRO A 35 10.27 1.58 -19.11
N GLU A 36 9.62 2.40 -19.94
CA GLU A 36 9.82 3.85 -19.91
C GLU A 36 9.60 4.37 -18.47
N GLU A 37 10.69 4.61 -17.74
CA GLU A 37 10.65 5.18 -16.40
C GLU A 37 10.23 6.63 -16.53
N ILE A 38 9.07 6.96 -15.97
CA ILE A 38 8.56 8.33 -15.95
C ILE A 38 8.83 8.92 -14.58
N MET A 39 9.77 9.85 -14.51
CA MET A 39 10.02 10.65 -13.32
C MET A 39 9.11 11.88 -13.30
N ARG A 40 8.55 12.18 -12.13
CA ARG A 40 7.72 13.38 -11.89
C ARG A 40 8.08 14.00 -10.55
N ASN A 41 8.17 15.33 -10.53
CA ASN A 41 8.34 16.06 -9.28
C ASN A 41 7.06 16.03 -8.47
N VAL A 42 7.18 15.93 -7.15
CA VAL A 42 6.05 16.13 -6.21
C VAL A 42 5.89 17.63 -5.97
N ARG A 43 4.70 18.17 -6.29
CA ARG A 43 4.34 19.57 -6.09
C ARG A 43 3.79 19.83 -4.69
N ALA A 44 3.03 18.89 -4.14
CA ALA A 44 2.45 19.02 -2.80
C ALA A 44 2.26 17.64 -2.15
N ILE A 45 2.24 17.64 -0.82
CA ILE A 45 2.05 16.46 0.01
C ILE A 45 0.96 16.79 1.02
N TYR A 46 -0.07 15.96 1.05
CA TYR A 46 -1.20 16.11 1.98
C TYR A 46 -1.21 14.92 2.93
N THR A 47 -0.77 15.13 4.17
CA THR A 47 -0.85 14.12 5.23
C THR A 47 -2.20 14.22 5.97
N HIS A 48 -2.68 13.10 6.49
CA HIS A 48 -3.90 13.09 7.28
C HIS A 48 -3.68 13.85 8.60
N LYS A 49 -4.48 14.89 8.87
CA LYS A 49 -4.30 15.78 10.04
C LYS A 49 -4.39 15.07 11.39
N SER A 50 -5.15 13.98 11.46
CA SER A 50 -5.32 13.17 12.67
C SER A 50 -4.36 11.98 12.74
N TYR A 51 -3.26 12.00 11.99
CA TYR A 51 -2.22 10.98 12.09
C TYR A 51 -1.64 10.93 13.51
N ASP A 52 -1.57 9.73 14.09
CA ASP A 52 -1.04 9.50 15.44
C ASP A 52 0.25 8.68 15.41
N TYR A 53 1.36 9.34 15.71
CA TYR A 53 2.70 8.76 15.76
C TYR A 53 2.88 7.63 16.79
N ASN A 54 2.01 7.52 17.79
CA ASN A 54 2.13 6.46 18.80
C ASN A 54 1.43 5.18 18.39
N THR A 55 0.44 5.28 17.51
CA THR A 55 -0.42 4.16 17.12
C THR A 55 -0.37 3.84 15.64
N ASP A 56 0.31 4.65 14.81
CA ASP A 56 0.26 4.65 13.35
C ASP A 56 -1.16 4.81 12.78
N ASN A 57 -2.12 5.27 13.60
CA ASN A 57 -3.48 5.46 13.16
C ASN A 57 -3.57 6.66 12.20
N ASN A 58 -4.31 6.48 11.10
CA ASN A 58 -4.38 7.43 9.99
C ASN A 58 -3.07 7.64 9.23
N ASP A 59 -2.26 6.59 9.09
CA ASP A 59 -1.04 6.65 8.28
C ASP A 59 -1.35 6.67 6.78
N ILE A 60 -1.69 7.84 6.27
CA ILE A 60 -2.03 8.08 4.86
C ILE A 60 -1.63 9.49 4.41
N ALA A 61 -1.12 9.58 3.19
CA ALA A 61 -0.87 10.81 2.48
C ALA A 61 -1.24 10.72 0.98
N LEU A 62 -1.55 11.87 0.39
CA LEU A 62 -1.67 12.05 -1.05
C LEU A 62 -0.48 12.85 -1.56
N LEU A 63 0.18 12.35 -2.60
CA LEU A 63 1.20 13.09 -3.34
C LEU A 63 0.57 13.71 -4.59
N TRP A 64 0.68 15.03 -4.70
CA TRP A 64 0.28 15.78 -5.87
C TRP A 64 1.46 15.93 -6.81
N LEU A 65 1.39 15.37 -8.02
CA LEU A 65 2.46 15.49 -9.00
C LEU A 65 2.47 16.89 -9.65
N SER A 66 3.66 17.37 -10.01
CA SER A 66 3.88 18.62 -10.73
C SER A 66 3.26 18.63 -12.14
N SER A 67 3.15 17.47 -12.76
CA SER A 67 2.47 17.26 -14.04
C SER A 67 1.86 15.86 -14.09
N PRO A 68 0.79 15.64 -14.88
CA PRO A 68 0.15 14.34 -15.01
C PRO A 68 1.10 13.27 -15.58
N VAL A 69 0.72 12.01 -15.38
CA VAL A 69 1.35 10.83 -15.98
C VAL A 69 0.31 10.15 -16.87
N SER A 70 0.65 9.99 -18.15
CA SER A 70 -0.24 9.34 -19.11
C SER A 70 -0.25 7.84 -18.89
N VAL A 71 -1.46 7.26 -18.86
CA VAL A 71 -1.67 5.82 -18.82
C VAL A 71 -1.13 5.19 -20.11
N ASN A 72 -0.39 4.09 -19.99
CA ASN A 72 0.14 3.35 -21.12
C ASN A 72 0.15 1.84 -20.82
N LEU A 73 0.86 1.04 -21.62
CA LEU A 73 0.94 -0.41 -21.43
C LEU A 73 1.55 -0.81 -20.08
N HIS A 74 2.44 0.01 -19.53
CA HIS A 74 3.20 -0.22 -18.29
C HIS A 74 2.74 0.65 -17.11
N ILE A 75 1.95 1.70 -17.35
CA ILE A 75 1.45 2.61 -16.32
C ILE A 75 -0.06 2.53 -16.33
N LYS A 76 -0.64 1.95 -15.28
CA LYS A 76 -2.09 1.84 -15.10
C LYS A 76 -2.47 2.29 -13.70
N GLN A 77 -3.64 2.91 -13.61
CA GLN A 77 -4.27 3.24 -12.33
C GLN A 77 -4.95 2.00 -11.76
N VAL A 78 -4.82 1.81 -10.45
CA VAL A 78 -5.52 0.77 -9.70
C VAL A 78 -6.72 1.42 -9.00
N PRO A 79 -7.94 0.85 -9.07
CA PRO A 79 -9.07 1.36 -8.32
C PRO A 79 -8.84 1.24 -6.81
N LEU A 80 -9.46 2.12 -6.05
CA LEU A 80 -9.40 2.16 -4.60
C LEU A 80 -10.59 1.42 -4.01
N ALA A 81 -10.41 0.80 -2.84
CA ALA A 81 -11.53 0.21 -2.13
C ALA A 81 -12.52 1.30 -1.71
N ALA A 82 -13.78 1.15 -2.11
CA ALA A 82 -14.83 2.08 -1.74
C ALA A 82 -15.20 1.94 -0.25
N GLN A 83 -15.73 3.00 0.34
CA GLN A 83 -16.40 2.97 1.63
C GLN A 83 -17.48 1.87 1.62
N GLY A 84 -17.56 1.11 2.72
CA GLY A 84 -18.44 -0.05 2.84
C GLY A 84 -17.86 -1.36 2.26
N SER A 85 -16.67 -1.34 1.65
CA SER A 85 -15.97 -2.58 1.27
C SER A 85 -15.66 -3.43 2.50
N VAL A 86 -15.91 -4.73 2.39
CA VAL A 86 -15.62 -5.71 3.44
C VAL A 86 -14.45 -6.61 3.04
N PHE A 87 -13.67 -7.04 4.03
CA PHE A 87 -12.48 -7.86 3.84
C PHE A 87 -12.51 -9.05 4.81
N PRO A 88 -13.24 -10.13 4.50
CA PRO A 88 -13.31 -11.30 5.36
C PRO A 88 -11.93 -11.93 5.60
N THR A 89 -11.72 -12.54 6.76
CA THR A 89 -10.52 -13.32 7.05
C THR A 89 -10.26 -14.38 5.98
N GLY A 90 -9.01 -14.53 5.56
CA GLY A 90 -8.63 -15.46 4.49
C GLY A 90 -8.80 -14.90 3.08
N THR A 91 -9.31 -13.67 2.93
CA THR A 91 -9.36 -12.99 1.62
C THR A 91 -7.96 -12.87 1.03
N SER A 92 -7.81 -13.33 -0.21
CA SER A 92 -6.54 -13.29 -0.94
C SER A 92 -6.14 -11.86 -1.29
N CYS A 93 -4.90 -11.52 -0.95
CA CYS A 93 -4.29 -10.23 -1.23
C CYS A 93 -2.89 -10.42 -1.83
N LYS A 94 -2.42 -9.39 -2.50
CA LYS A 94 -1.07 -9.32 -3.07
C LYS A 94 -0.39 -8.04 -2.60
N ILE A 95 0.86 -8.17 -2.19
CA ILE A 95 1.77 -7.05 -1.97
C ILE A 95 2.80 -7.02 -3.10
N ILE A 96 3.23 -5.82 -3.48
CA ILE A 96 4.27 -5.59 -4.47
C ILE A 96 5.26 -4.56 -3.94
N GLY A 97 6.56 -4.71 -4.25
CA GLY A 97 7.57 -3.73 -3.88
C GLY A 97 9.02 -4.14 -4.19
N TRP A 98 9.96 -3.26 -3.82
CA TRP A 98 11.41 -3.49 -3.84
C TRP A 98 12.00 -3.62 -2.43
N GLY A 99 11.13 -3.96 -1.47
CA GLY A 99 11.45 -4.06 -0.05
C GLY A 99 12.42 -5.19 0.26
N LYS A 100 12.51 -5.55 1.55
CA LYS A 100 13.44 -6.59 2.00
C LYS A 100 12.93 -7.92 1.47
N ILE A 101 13.85 -8.72 0.97
CA ILE A 101 13.60 -10.13 0.62
C ILE A 101 13.96 -11.06 1.78
N GLY A 102 14.09 -10.50 2.98
CA GLY A 102 14.32 -11.23 4.22
C GLY A 102 14.75 -10.31 5.37
N PRO A 103 14.82 -10.82 6.62
CA PRO A 103 15.05 -10.03 7.85
C PRO A 103 16.24 -9.06 7.82
N LYS A 104 17.25 -9.34 7.01
CA LYS A 104 18.44 -8.51 6.81
C LYS A 104 18.90 -8.49 5.35
N GLN A 105 18.04 -8.88 4.41
CA GLN A 105 18.41 -9.03 3.01
C GLN A 105 17.69 -8.00 2.15
N ASN A 106 18.46 -7.04 1.64
CA ASN A 106 17.97 -6.11 0.64
C ASN A 106 17.94 -6.79 -0.72
N LEU A 107 17.02 -6.35 -1.57
CA LEU A 107 16.98 -6.75 -2.96
C LEU A 107 18.28 -6.28 -3.68
N PRO A 108 19.03 -7.18 -4.34
CA PRO A 108 20.26 -6.81 -5.03
C PRO A 108 19.97 -5.95 -6.28
N PHE A 109 20.84 -4.98 -6.56
CA PHE A 109 20.79 -4.17 -7.79
C PHE A 109 20.93 -5.05 -9.05
N PRO A 110 20.19 -4.81 -10.16
CA PRO A 110 19.31 -3.66 -10.45
C PRO A 110 17.94 -3.67 -9.77
N GLY A 111 17.62 -4.73 -9.01
CA GLY A 111 16.36 -4.86 -8.27
C GLY A 111 15.17 -5.14 -9.18
N ILE A 112 14.68 -6.38 -9.18
CA ILE A 112 13.44 -6.75 -9.88
C ILE A 112 12.27 -6.55 -8.92
N LEU A 113 11.16 -5.95 -9.38
CA LEU A 113 9.94 -5.83 -8.58
C LEU A 113 9.54 -7.20 -8.02
N GLN A 114 9.28 -7.25 -6.73
CA GLN A 114 8.87 -8.45 -6.03
C GLN A 114 7.35 -8.44 -5.79
N GLU A 115 6.76 -9.63 -5.69
CA GLU A 115 5.35 -9.80 -5.35
C GLU A 115 5.16 -11.01 -4.42
N ALA A 116 4.26 -10.87 -3.45
CA ALA A 116 3.90 -11.96 -2.55
C ALA A 116 2.40 -12.00 -2.27
N ASN A 117 1.87 -13.22 -2.12
CA ASN A 117 0.50 -13.43 -1.70
C ASN A 117 0.41 -13.41 -0.17
N VAL A 118 -0.56 -12.68 0.35
CA VAL A 118 -0.90 -12.60 1.78
C VAL A 118 -2.41 -12.73 1.95
N PHE A 119 -2.87 -13.07 3.15
CA PHE A 119 -4.29 -13.23 3.43
C PHE A 119 -4.72 -12.28 4.53
N VAL A 120 -5.93 -11.74 4.41
CA VAL A 120 -6.51 -10.89 5.44
C VAL A 120 -6.62 -11.65 6.75
N VAL A 121 -6.22 -10.98 7.83
CA VAL A 121 -6.35 -11.44 9.21
C VAL A 121 -7.33 -10.53 9.92
N ASP A 122 -8.28 -11.12 10.66
CA ASP A 122 -9.23 -10.37 11.47
C ASP A 122 -8.52 -9.41 12.45
N ASN A 123 -9.09 -8.22 12.65
CA ASN A 123 -8.47 -7.18 13.46
C ASN A 123 -8.31 -7.60 14.94
N VAL A 124 -9.23 -8.39 15.50
CA VAL A 124 -9.12 -8.91 16.88
C VAL A 124 -7.97 -9.91 16.97
N GLN A 125 -7.92 -10.86 16.03
CA GLN A 125 -6.82 -11.83 15.97
C GLN A 125 -5.45 -11.16 15.75
N CYS A 126 -5.42 -10.15 14.89
CA CYS A 126 -4.24 -9.34 14.63
C CYS A 126 -3.78 -8.59 15.89
N HIS A 127 -4.72 -7.96 16.60
CA HIS A 127 -4.44 -7.26 17.85
C HIS A 127 -3.82 -8.19 18.89
N GLU A 128 -4.42 -9.36 19.12
CA GLU A 128 -3.90 -10.33 20.10
C GLU A 128 -2.47 -10.80 19.75
N LYS A 129 -2.20 -11.06 18.47
CA LYS A 129 -0.86 -11.45 17.99
C LYS A 129 0.16 -10.33 18.22
N LEU A 130 -0.16 -9.10 17.84
CA LEU A 130 0.78 -7.97 17.90
C LEU A 130 0.97 -7.41 19.32
N LYS A 131 -0.05 -7.55 20.18
CA LYS A 131 0.01 -7.24 21.60
C LYS A 131 1.00 -8.16 22.33
N ASN A 132 0.97 -9.46 22.01
CA ASN A 132 1.94 -10.43 22.56
C ASN A 132 3.38 -10.10 22.16
N LEU A 133 3.57 -9.51 20.98
CA LEU A 133 4.87 -9.04 20.49
C LEU A 133 5.23 -7.62 20.95
N ARG A 134 4.40 -6.98 21.78
CA ARG A 134 4.57 -5.59 22.26
C ARG A 134 4.84 -4.58 21.14
N THR A 135 4.29 -4.85 19.95
CA THR A 135 4.50 -4.05 18.75
C THR A 135 3.44 -2.97 18.60
N TYR A 136 2.18 -3.32 18.87
CA TYR A 136 1.04 -2.42 18.78
C TYR A 136 0.28 -2.38 20.09
N THR A 137 -0.11 -1.18 20.50
CA THR A 137 -0.99 -0.97 21.64
C THR A 137 -2.45 -1.24 21.29
N ARG A 138 -2.85 -1.00 20.03
CA ARG A 138 -4.20 -1.21 19.52
C ARG A 138 -4.20 -1.30 17.99
N ILE A 139 -5.08 -2.15 17.44
CA ILE A 139 -5.46 -2.14 16.02
C ILE A 139 -6.82 -1.44 15.91
N THR A 140 -6.92 -0.42 15.06
CA THR A 140 -8.14 0.38 14.88
C THR A 140 -8.93 -0.08 13.65
N ASP A 141 -10.16 0.42 13.47
CA ASP A 141 -10.97 0.14 12.27
C ASP A 141 -10.40 0.78 11.00
N ASN A 142 -9.52 1.77 11.17
CA ASN A 142 -8.74 2.40 10.12
C ASN A 142 -7.54 1.56 9.66
N MET A 143 -7.31 0.42 10.31
CA MET A 143 -6.26 -0.52 9.97
C MET A 143 -6.84 -1.83 9.43
N LEU A 144 -6.07 -2.47 8.56
CA LEU A 144 -6.29 -3.79 8.00
C LEU A 144 -5.05 -4.63 8.23
N CYS A 145 -5.20 -5.89 8.63
CA CYS A 145 -4.07 -6.79 8.81
C CYS A 145 -4.04 -7.85 7.71
N ALA A 146 -2.83 -8.18 7.24
CA ALA A 146 -2.64 -9.30 6.34
C ALA A 146 -1.30 -9.99 6.58
N GLY A 147 -1.23 -11.28 6.27
CA GLY A 147 -0.02 -12.07 6.39
C GLY A 147 -0.24 -13.51 5.97
N VAL A 148 0.78 -14.34 6.16
CA VAL A 148 0.67 -15.80 6.01
C VAL A 148 1.23 -16.48 7.26
N PRO A 149 0.69 -17.64 7.70
CA PRO A 149 1.17 -18.32 8.89
C PRO A 149 2.67 -18.66 8.83
N ALA A 150 3.17 -19.04 7.65
CA ALA A 150 4.57 -19.36 7.42
C ALA A 150 5.51 -18.14 7.34
N GLY A 151 4.97 -16.91 7.40
CA GLY A 151 5.70 -15.70 7.05
C GLY A 151 5.85 -15.53 5.53
N VAL A 152 5.98 -14.29 5.07
CA VAL A 152 6.34 -14.01 3.67
C VAL A 152 7.85 -13.81 3.58
N HIS A 153 8.47 -14.23 2.48
CA HIS A 153 9.90 -13.97 2.28
C HIS A 153 10.16 -12.55 1.78
N GLN A 154 9.12 -11.82 1.38
CA GLN A 154 9.24 -10.54 0.70
C GLN A 154 8.31 -9.55 1.39
N ASP A 155 8.88 -8.43 1.86
CA ASP A 155 8.11 -7.31 2.38
C ASP A 155 7.63 -6.44 1.20
N GLY A 156 6.43 -5.86 1.34
CA GLY A 156 6.05 -4.72 0.52
C GLY A 156 6.90 -3.49 0.87
N ASP A 157 6.90 -2.49 0.01
CA ASP A 157 7.50 -1.20 0.36
C ASP A 157 6.59 -0.45 1.33
N SER A 158 7.16 0.29 2.31
CA SER A 158 6.39 1.27 3.08
C SER A 158 5.71 2.25 2.13
N GLY A 159 4.41 2.50 2.32
CA GLY A 159 3.60 3.27 1.37
C GLY A 159 3.14 2.49 0.14
N GLY A 160 3.62 1.26 -0.07
CA GLY A 160 3.25 0.39 -1.18
C GLY A 160 1.84 -0.22 -1.01
N PRO A 161 1.20 -0.63 -2.12
CA PRO A 161 -0.19 -1.06 -2.09
C PRO A 161 -0.35 -2.50 -1.57
N LEU A 162 -1.39 -2.70 -0.75
CA LEU A 162 -2.01 -4.01 -0.57
C LEU A 162 -3.17 -4.11 -1.56
N LEU A 163 -3.07 -5.06 -2.48
CA LEU A 163 -4.06 -5.31 -3.51
C LEU A 163 -4.96 -6.47 -3.08
N THR A 164 -6.27 -6.29 -3.17
CA THR A 164 -7.26 -7.34 -2.88
C THR A 164 -8.10 -7.62 -4.11
N THR A 165 -8.53 -8.87 -4.27
CA THR A 165 -9.53 -9.27 -5.25
C THR A 165 -10.65 -10.06 -4.57
N ASP A 166 -11.87 -9.91 -5.07
CA ASP A 166 -13.04 -10.71 -4.69
C ASP A 166 -13.16 -12.03 -5.45
N GLY A 167 -12.16 -12.34 -6.29
CA GLY A 167 -12.14 -13.51 -7.16
C GLY A 167 -12.80 -13.29 -8.54
N CYS A 168 -13.32 -12.09 -8.82
CA CYS A 168 -14.07 -11.78 -10.03
C CYS A 168 -13.35 -10.87 -11.04
N SER A 169 -12.02 -10.72 -10.92
CA SER A 169 -11.08 -10.22 -11.95
C SER A 169 -10.51 -8.81 -11.76
N GLN A 170 -10.95 -8.00 -10.79
CA GLN A 170 -10.33 -6.70 -10.54
C GLN A 170 -9.52 -6.71 -9.25
N TRP A 171 -8.26 -6.28 -9.35
CA TRP A 171 -7.44 -5.92 -8.20
C TRP A 171 -7.79 -4.50 -7.77
N VAL A 172 -7.99 -4.33 -6.47
CA VAL A 172 -8.36 -3.06 -5.84
C VAL A 172 -7.36 -2.79 -4.72
N GLN A 173 -6.87 -1.55 -4.62
CA GLN A 173 -6.02 -1.15 -3.52
C GLN A 173 -6.88 -1.01 -2.26
N SER A 174 -6.76 -2.00 -1.38
CA SER A 174 -7.50 -2.10 -0.12
C SER A 174 -6.71 -1.58 1.07
N GLY A 175 -5.38 -1.62 0.96
CA GLY A 175 -4.49 -1.19 2.01
C GLY A 175 -3.27 -0.42 1.50
N ILE A 176 -2.62 0.27 2.43
CA ILE A 176 -1.33 0.91 2.24
C ILE A 176 -0.39 0.37 3.32
N THR A 177 0.79 -0.11 2.93
CA THR A 177 1.77 -0.68 3.86
C THR A 177 2.24 0.40 4.84
N SER A 178 1.85 0.29 6.11
CA SER A 178 2.19 1.26 7.16
C SER A 178 3.38 0.74 7.97
N SER A 179 3.12 -0.16 8.91
CA SER A 179 4.19 -0.80 9.69
C SER A 179 4.04 -2.32 9.71
N GLY A 180 5.20 -2.99 9.69
CA GLY A 180 5.32 -4.42 9.93
C GLY A 180 6.47 -4.65 10.91
N TYR A 181 6.23 -5.43 11.95
CA TYR A 181 7.30 -5.84 12.85
C TYR A 181 7.99 -7.07 12.30
N GLY A 182 9.32 -7.01 12.25
CA GLY A 182 10.15 -8.16 11.93
C GLY A 182 9.80 -8.77 10.58
N CYS A 183 10.12 -8.08 9.49
CA CYS A 183 10.25 -8.57 8.11
C CYS A 183 9.52 -9.90 7.85
N ALA A 184 8.19 -9.82 7.81
CA ALA A 184 7.34 -10.93 7.44
C ALA A 184 7.58 -12.26 8.20
N GLN A 185 7.86 -12.16 9.49
CA GLN A 185 8.05 -13.33 10.33
C GLN A 185 6.83 -14.26 10.34
N PRO A 186 7.06 -15.58 10.51
CA PRO A 186 5.98 -16.54 10.74
C PRO A 186 5.03 -16.06 11.83
N ASN A 187 3.73 -16.25 11.60
CA ASN A 187 2.65 -15.90 12.52
C ASN A 187 2.53 -14.42 12.94
N THR A 188 3.25 -13.51 12.27
CA THR A 188 3.20 -12.06 12.55
C THR A 188 2.57 -11.32 11.37
N PRO A 189 1.30 -10.91 11.46
CA PRO A 189 0.67 -10.14 10.40
C PRO A 189 1.28 -8.73 10.30
N ALA A 190 1.33 -8.19 9.08
CA ALA A 190 1.65 -6.79 8.85
C ALA A 190 0.38 -5.93 8.94
N VAL A 191 0.56 -4.65 9.31
CA VAL A 191 -0.52 -3.68 9.46
C VAL A 191 -0.51 -2.72 8.28
N TYR A 192 -1.69 -2.53 7.69
CA TYR A 192 -1.93 -1.68 6.55
C TYR A 192 -2.98 -0.63 6.90
N THR A 193 -2.86 0.57 6.36
CA THR A 193 -3.93 1.57 6.43
C THR A 193 -5.09 1.14 5.55
N ARG A 194 -6.30 1.04 6.10
CA ARG A 194 -7.51 0.56 5.39
C ARG A 194 -8.07 1.65 4.49
N VAL A 195 -7.81 1.56 3.18
CA VAL A 195 -8.16 2.60 2.18
C VAL A 195 -9.64 2.95 2.17
N SER A 196 -10.53 1.96 2.39
CA SER A 196 -11.98 2.18 2.37
C SER A 196 -12.48 3.15 3.45
N GLN A 197 -11.71 3.39 4.53
CA GLN A 197 -12.06 4.37 5.56
C GLN A 197 -11.73 5.81 5.15
N TYR A 198 -10.95 5.99 4.08
CA TYR A 198 -10.43 7.29 3.65
C TYR A 198 -11.05 7.79 2.34
N GLN A 199 -12.06 7.13 1.78
CA GLN A 199 -12.69 7.58 0.52
C GLN A 199 -13.13 9.05 0.57
N THR A 200 -13.82 9.47 1.64
CA THR A 200 -14.27 10.86 1.79
C THR A 200 -13.08 11.82 1.87
N TRP A 201 -12.09 11.50 2.71
CA TRP A 201 -10.87 12.30 2.86
C TRP A 201 -10.11 12.45 1.52
N ILE A 202 -9.97 11.36 0.76
CA ILE A 202 -9.36 11.38 -0.57
C ILE A 202 -10.19 12.26 -1.50
N THR A 203 -11.50 12.05 -1.57
CA THR A 203 -12.40 12.78 -2.47
C THR A 203 -12.37 14.29 -2.20
N ASP A 204 -12.44 14.68 -0.93
CA ASP A 204 -12.45 16.08 -0.53
C ASP A 204 -11.12 16.78 -0.83
N LEU A 205 -9.99 16.11 -0.59
CA LEU A 205 -8.67 16.63 -0.95
C LEU A 205 -8.50 16.79 -2.46
N ILE A 206 -9.04 15.90 -3.27
CA ILE A 206 -8.92 16.03 -4.74
C ILE A 206 -9.76 17.18 -5.26
N ARG A 207 -10.95 17.39 -4.67
CA ARG A 207 -11.86 18.47 -5.08
C ARG A 207 -11.32 19.87 -4.82
N ILE A 208 -10.32 20.06 -3.96
CA ILE A 208 -9.67 21.37 -3.78
C ILE A 208 -8.87 21.78 -5.02
N HIS A 209 -8.53 20.83 -5.92
CA HIS A 209 -7.84 21.07 -7.17
C HIS A 209 -8.83 21.00 -8.34
N PRO A 210 -9.23 22.15 -8.93
CA PRO A 210 -10.20 22.16 -10.02
C PRO A 210 -9.66 21.41 -11.26
N ASN A 211 -10.55 20.78 -12.01
CA ASN A 211 -10.27 20.01 -13.25
C ASN A 211 -9.56 18.67 -13.05
N GLN A 212 -9.76 18.02 -11.89
CA GLN A 212 -9.13 16.75 -11.57
C GLN A 212 -10.18 15.66 -11.43
N ASN A 213 -9.95 14.53 -12.08
CA ASN A 213 -10.86 13.40 -12.02
C ASN A 213 -10.68 12.67 -10.70
N LEU A 214 -11.80 12.21 -10.14
CA LEU A 214 -11.75 11.38 -8.94
C LEU A 214 -11.20 9.99 -9.29
N PRO A 215 -10.45 9.35 -8.38
CA PRO A 215 -10.04 7.96 -8.56
C PRO A 215 -11.28 7.08 -8.60
N GLN A 216 -11.17 5.95 -9.31
CA GLN A 216 -12.22 4.95 -9.32
C GLN A 216 -12.29 4.27 -7.94
N PHE A 217 -13.45 4.31 -7.30
CA PHE A 217 -13.74 3.54 -6.11
C PHE A 217 -14.58 2.31 -6.47
N VAL A 218 -14.18 1.14 -5.97
CA VAL A 218 -14.86 -0.14 -6.20
C VAL A 218 -15.21 -0.76 -4.86
N THR A 219 -16.49 -1.11 -4.68
CA THR A 219 -16.96 -1.83 -3.48
C THR A 219 -16.62 -3.30 -3.61
N LEU A 220 -15.82 -3.82 -2.69
CA LEU A 220 -15.54 -5.25 -2.60
C LEU A 220 -16.59 -5.94 -1.72
N SER A 221 -17.24 -6.97 -2.26
CA SER A 221 -18.26 -7.79 -1.60
C SER A 221 -17.97 -9.27 -1.81
N PHE A 222 -18.12 -10.08 -0.76
CA PHE A 222 -17.79 -11.51 -0.77
C PHE A 222 -19.02 -12.36 -0.41
N PRO A 223 -19.39 -13.39 -1.19
CA PRO A 223 -18.82 -13.75 -2.50
C PRO A 223 -19.14 -12.67 -3.55
N CYS A 224 -18.30 -12.55 -4.57
CA CYS A 224 -18.54 -11.62 -5.67
C CYS A 224 -19.93 -11.83 -6.27
N SER A 225 -20.68 -10.74 -6.40
CA SER A 225 -21.93 -10.76 -7.17
C SER A 225 -21.56 -10.68 -8.66
N SER A 226 -21.77 -11.80 -9.37
CA SER A 226 -21.43 -12.00 -10.80
C SER A 226 -22.14 -11.06 -11.80
N GLY A 227 -22.76 -9.97 -11.33
CA GLY A 227 -23.46 -8.95 -12.12
C GLY A 227 -22.87 -7.53 -12.02
N SER A 228 -21.94 -7.26 -11.10
CA SER A 228 -21.37 -5.92 -10.96
C SER A 228 -20.09 -5.81 -11.79
N ARG A 229 -20.23 -5.67 -13.11
CA ARG A 229 -19.13 -5.09 -13.91
C ARG A 229 -18.94 -3.67 -13.38
N SER A 230 -17.81 -3.40 -12.72
CA SER A 230 -17.35 -2.05 -12.46
C SER A 230 -17.51 -1.25 -13.77
N LYS A 231 -18.49 -0.35 -13.84
CA LYS A 231 -18.57 0.60 -14.97
C LYS A 231 -17.27 1.38 -14.90
N ILE A 232 -16.38 1.14 -15.87
CA ILE A 232 -15.18 1.96 -16.07
C ILE A 232 -15.68 3.32 -16.53
N ILE A 233 -15.83 4.24 -15.59
CA ILE A 233 -16.14 5.64 -15.90
C ILE A 233 -14.78 6.31 -16.13
N SER A 234 -14.45 6.48 -17.41
CA SER A 234 -13.38 7.33 -17.96
C SER A 234 -11.95 7.09 -17.47
N HIS A 235 -11.08 6.64 -18.38
CA HIS A 235 -9.63 6.86 -18.28
C HIS A 235 -9.35 8.35 -18.45
N THR A 236 -8.83 9.00 -17.42
CA THR A 236 -8.25 10.33 -17.54
C THR A 236 -7.05 10.45 -16.61
N ASP A 237 -6.07 11.22 -17.07
CA ASP A 237 -4.75 11.40 -16.45
C ASP A 237 -4.86 12.03 -15.05
N THR A 238 -4.92 11.21 -14.01
CA THR A 238 -4.94 11.72 -12.62
C THR A 238 -3.52 11.77 -12.06
N ALA A 239 -3.14 12.94 -11.55
CA ALA A 239 -1.82 13.26 -11.00
C ALA A 239 -1.65 12.85 -9.52
N ILE A 240 -2.21 11.71 -9.12
CA ILE A 240 -2.44 11.40 -7.71
C ILE A 240 -2.03 9.97 -7.41
N HIS A 241 -1.10 9.84 -6.47
CA HIS A 241 -0.70 8.57 -5.89
C HIS A 241 -0.94 8.63 -4.37
N ILE A 242 -1.44 7.51 -3.83
CA ILE A 242 -1.76 7.36 -2.42
C ILE A 242 -0.62 6.61 -1.73
N TYR A 243 -0.11 7.19 -0.64
CA TYR A 243 1.02 6.66 0.13
C TYR A 243 0.72 6.76 1.62
N THR A 244 1.69 6.36 2.45
CA THR A 244 1.69 6.63 3.89
C THR A 244 2.21 8.03 4.19
N SER A 245 1.83 8.56 5.35
CA SER A 245 2.16 9.91 5.80
C SER A 245 3.61 10.09 6.23
N LEU A 246 4.28 9.00 6.62
CA LEU A 246 5.67 9.03 7.06
C LEU A 246 6.58 8.21 6.16
N THR A 247 7.13 8.87 5.14
CA THR A 247 8.42 8.47 4.57
C THR A 247 9.44 9.61 4.53
N THR A 248 9.19 10.73 5.22
CA THR A 248 10.21 11.78 5.41
C THR A 248 11.20 11.37 6.49
N TYR A 249 12.39 10.92 6.08
CA TYR A 249 13.61 10.94 6.89
C TYR A 249 14.75 11.60 6.11
#